data_AF-A0A7X2PK74-F1
#
_entry.id   AF-A0A7X2PK74-F1
#
_cell.length_a   1.000
_cell.length_b   1.000
_cell.length_c   1.000
_cell.angle_alpha   90.00
_cell.angle_beta   90.00
_cell.angle_gamma   90.00
#
_symmetry.space_group_name_H-M   'P 1'
#
loop_
_entity.id
_entity.type
_entity.pdbx_description
1 polymer ?
#
loop_
_entity_poly.entity_id
_entity_poly.type
_entity_poly.pdbx_seq_one_letter_code
_entity_poly.pdbx_strand_id
1 'polypeptide(L)'
;MQLSVTARDRDNNAQLTVTPSSMNLAPGQTASVTVRLAGSRPPAGNYEGVIAIRAGSTNLRVPYLYLVGDGVVANVFPLRGSGFKGAVNDKDWLMAFKAVDRFGVPVANAPVRFRVGRGGGSISSADATTDVLGIAAANVNLGPQLGEQLFTAEIGNQVLEFNGTARLQPVIATDGAVSAASFQVGPGLAPGSTIAIRGAALSNSTRTATSASLPLILGGASVSFDNTAEKISVPGRIQSVSEGQVVVQIPWELLGLNSVQMKVTAGDISSAVYTVPLADYAPGVFEAEDSSGRRFANALDEAGGAVGSANPARRGRTVAFFAAGLGPVSEQPASGEPGPVEPLARTRVQPVVTIGGKRAEVIYSGLAPGRVGVYQINVIVPPDSAAGVQAVAVSANGIEAPNVTIPVE
;
A
#
# COMPACT_ATOMS: atom_id res chain seq x y z
N MET A 1 -26.48 33.22 44.39
CA MET A 1 -25.52 32.14 44.11
C MET A 1 -24.32 32.26 45.05
N GLN A 2 -23.84 31.16 45.63
CA GLN A 2 -22.66 31.09 46.49
C GLN A 2 -21.66 30.10 45.92
N LEU A 3 -20.37 30.42 46.01
CA LEU A 3 -19.26 29.58 45.58
C LEU A 3 -18.32 29.34 46.77
N SER A 4 -17.92 28.10 46.96
CA SER A 4 -16.96 27.71 47.99
C SER A 4 -16.00 26.66 47.47
N VAL A 5 -14.73 26.74 47.87
CA VAL A 5 -13.73 25.72 47.56
C VAL A 5 -13.69 24.70 48.69
N THR A 6 -13.86 23.42 48.36
CA THR A 6 -13.64 22.30 49.26
C THR A 6 -12.50 21.45 48.72
N ALA A 7 -11.31 21.59 49.30
CA ALA A 7 -10.18 20.73 48.99
C ALA A 7 -10.37 19.33 49.59
N ARG A 8 -10.18 18.30 48.76
CA ARG A 8 -10.06 16.91 49.22
C ARG A 8 -8.67 16.69 49.77
N ASP A 9 -7.66 17.08 48.99
CA ASP A 9 -6.25 17.00 49.34
C ASP A 9 -5.77 18.40 49.76
N ARG A 10 -5.44 18.56 51.05
CA ARG A 10 -5.06 19.84 51.65
C ARG A 10 -3.56 19.97 51.77
N ASP A 11 -3.08 21.18 51.57
CA ASP A 11 -1.71 21.60 51.86
C ASP A 11 -1.74 23.01 52.48
N ASN A 12 -0.74 23.32 53.30
CA ASN A 12 -0.67 24.59 54.05
C ASN A 12 0.00 25.72 53.25
N ASN A 13 0.69 25.41 52.16
CA ASN A 13 1.40 26.36 51.31
C ASN A 13 0.50 26.89 50.20
N ALA A 14 -0.40 26.08 49.64
CA ALA A 14 -1.27 26.47 48.53
C ALA A 14 -2.75 26.19 48.77
N GLN A 15 -3.59 27.17 48.46
CA GLN A 15 -5.04 27.03 48.54
C GLN A 15 -5.72 27.66 47.33
N LEU A 16 -6.68 26.95 46.75
CA LEU A 16 -7.54 27.50 45.71
C LEU A 16 -8.57 28.44 46.36
N THR A 17 -8.67 29.65 45.83
CA THR A 17 -9.59 30.70 46.28
C THR A 17 -10.54 31.07 45.14
N VAL A 18 -11.73 31.55 45.50
CA VAL A 18 -12.78 31.95 44.55
C VAL A 18 -13.27 33.36 44.90
N THR A 19 -13.31 34.28 43.93
CA THR A 19 -13.74 35.68 44.17
C THR A 19 -14.50 36.25 42.96
N PRO A 20 -15.70 36.82 43.15
CA PRO A 20 -16.45 36.86 44.41
C PRO A 20 -16.98 35.47 44.80
N SER A 21 -17.05 35.18 46.10
CA SER A 21 -17.61 33.91 46.61
C SER A 21 -19.15 33.94 46.70
N SER A 22 -19.79 35.06 46.39
CA SER A 22 -21.24 35.18 46.30
C SER A 22 -21.65 36.24 45.29
N MET A 23 -22.77 36.02 44.59
CA MET A 23 -23.35 36.98 43.67
C MET A 23 -24.81 36.69 43.33
N ASN A 24 -25.51 37.69 42.80
CA ASN A 24 -26.85 37.55 42.24
C ASN A 24 -26.74 37.35 40.72
N LEU A 25 -27.40 36.33 40.20
CA LEU A 25 -27.41 36.03 38.76
C LEU A 25 -28.85 35.73 38.35
N ALA A 26 -29.42 36.57 37.49
CA ALA A 26 -30.79 36.42 37.00
C ALA A 26 -30.86 35.45 35.81
N PRO A 27 -32.04 34.92 35.47
CA PRO A 27 -32.21 34.06 34.29
C PRO A 27 -31.66 34.71 33.01
N GLY A 28 -30.90 33.95 32.23
CA GLY A 28 -30.28 34.41 30.98
C GLY A 28 -29.06 35.33 31.15
N GLN A 29 -28.66 35.64 32.38
CA GLN A 29 -27.46 36.47 32.65
C GLN A 29 -26.20 35.61 32.81
N THR A 30 -25.05 36.23 32.58
CA THR A 30 -23.72 35.65 32.82
C THR A 30 -22.94 36.47 33.83
N ALA A 31 -22.00 35.82 34.52
CA ALA A 31 -21.12 36.44 35.48
C ALA A 31 -19.77 35.74 35.49
N SER A 32 -18.70 36.52 35.70
CA SER A 32 -17.34 36.00 35.82
C SER A 32 -16.95 35.83 37.28
N VAL A 33 -16.29 34.73 37.57
CA VAL A 33 -15.67 34.48 38.88
C VAL A 33 -14.20 34.15 38.66
N THR A 34 -13.33 34.77 39.46
CA THR A 34 -11.90 34.48 39.44
C THR A 34 -11.60 33.31 40.38
N VAL A 35 -10.99 32.27 39.85
CA VAL A 35 -10.42 31.17 40.62
C VAL A 35 -8.90 31.33 40.61
N ARG A 36 -8.29 31.43 41.79
CA ARG A 36 -6.84 31.65 41.94
C ARG A 36 -6.24 30.65 42.90
N LEU A 37 -5.14 30.01 42.49
CA LEU A 37 -4.27 29.29 43.42
C LEU A 37 -3.41 30.33 44.15
N ALA A 38 -3.64 30.50 45.46
CA ALA A 38 -2.95 31.45 46.31
C ALA A 38 -1.92 30.74 47.19
N GLY A 39 -0.93 31.49 47.68
CA GLY A 39 0.15 30.98 48.53
C GLY A 39 1.44 30.68 47.75
N SER A 40 2.26 29.76 48.27
CA SER A 40 3.52 29.31 47.68
C SER A 40 3.42 27.88 47.11
N ARG A 41 4.39 27.47 46.29
CA ARG A 41 4.41 26.12 45.69
C ARG A 41 4.33 25.05 46.80
N PRO A 42 3.36 24.12 46.77
CA PRO A 42 3.25 23.05 47.75
C PRO A 42 4.30 21.95 47.49
N PRO A 43 4.47 20.98 48.41
CA PRO A 43 5.27 19.78 48.14
C PRO A 43 4.80 19.03 46.88
N ALA A 44 5.60 18.10 46.39
CA ALA A 44 5.19 17.28 45.25
C ALA A 44 3.99 16.40 45.61
N GLY A 45 2.98 16.36 44.75
CA GLY A 45 1.71 15.70 45.04
C GLY A 45 0.60 15.99 44.04
N ASN A 46 -0.52 15.28 44.24
CA ASN A 46 -1.76 15.48 43.51
C ASN A 46 -2.74 16.23 44.42
N TYR A 47 -3.26 17.35 43.96
CA TYR A 47 -4.15 18.20 44.74
C TYR A 47 -5.48 18.38 44.04
N GLU A 48 -6.53 17.77 44.59
CA GLU A 48 -7.87 17.87 44.04
C GLU A 48 -8.91 18.30 45.06
N GLY A 49 -10.04 18.71 44.53
CA GLY A 49 -11.20 19.11 45.30
C GLY A 49 -12.32 19.56 44.39
N VAL A 50 -13.25 20.30 44.97
CA VAL A 50 -14.46 20.76 44.30
C VAL A 50 -14.68 22.24 44.59
N ILE A 51 -14.97 23.01 43.54
CA ILE A 51 -15.63 24.30 43.68
C ILE A 51 -17.14 24.00 43.70
N ALA A 52 -17.75 24.13 44.87
CA ALA A 52 -19.18 23.94 45.05
C ALA A 52 -19.92 25.24 44.74
N ILE A 53 -20.93 25.17 43.88
CA ILE A 53 -21.78 26.29 43.51
C ILE A 53 -23.19 25.98 44.02
N ARG A 54 -23.73 26.85 44.86
CA ARG A 54 -25.07 26.72 45.45
C ARG A 54 -25.94 27.89 45.01
N ALA A 55 -27.08 27.60 44.39
CA ALA A 55 -28.05 28.61 43.97
C ALA A 55 -29.48 28.08 44.15
N GLY A 56 -30.20 28.54 45.17
CA GLY A 56 -31.52 27.99 45.51
C GLY A 56 -31.43 26.50 45.84
N SER A 57 -32.22 25.68 45.14
CA SER A 57 -32.19 24.21 45.25
C SER A 57 -31.12 23.56 44.36
N THR A 58 -30.48 24.32 43.47
CA THR A 58 -29.46 23.80 42.54
C THR A 58 -28.09 23.79 43.19
N ASN A 59 -27.43 22.63 43.16
CA ASN A 59 -26.05 22.44 43.59
C ASN A 59 -25.22 21.90 42.43
N LEU A 60 -24.21 22.66 41.99
CA LEU A 60 -23.23 22.22 40.99
C LEU A 60 -21.87 22.01 41.66
N ARG A 61 -21.09 21.10 41.07
CA ARG A 61 -19.74 20.77 41.52
C ARG A 61 -18.80 20.88 40.32
N VAL A 62 -17.81 21.75 40.42
CA VAL A 62 -16.73 21.85 39.45
C VAL A 62 -15.49 21.22 40.08
N PRO A 63 -15.11 19.98 39.69
CA PRO A 63 -13.89 19.38 40.19
C PRO A 63 -12.68 20.17 39.69
N TYR A 64 -11.64 20.23 40.51
CA TYR A 64 -10.34 20.77 40.11
C TYR A 64 -9.23 19.77 40.46
N LEU A 65 -8.16 19.82 39.68
CA LEU A 65 -6.91 19.10 39.91
C LEU A 65 -5.76 20.03 39.55
N TYR A 66 -4.78 20.12 40.43
CA TYR A 66 -3.45 20.62 40.09
C TYR A 66 -2.39 19.68 40.64
N LEU A 67 -1.26 19.63 39.96
CA LEU A 67 -0.20 18.67 40.23
C LEU A 67 1.09 19.43 40.48
N VAL A 68 1.87 18.95 41.43
CA VAL A 68 3.24 19.43 41.63
C VAL A 68 4.18 18.26 41.53
N GLY A 69 5.11 18.36 40.59
CA GLY A 69 6.07 17.30 40.36
C GLY A 69 7.22 17.28 41.35
N ASP A 70 7.78 16.08 41.57
CA ASP A 70 9.04 15.88 42.32
C ASP A 70 10.28 15.92 41.42
N GLY A 71 10.08 15.96 40.10
CA GLY A 71 11.16 16.05 39.12
C GLY A 71 11.97 14.76 38.98
N VAL A 72 11.51 13.65 39.54
CA VAL A 72 12.16 12.34 39.43
C VAL A 72 11.42 11.51 38.39
N VAL A 73 12.12 11.10 37.34
CA VAL A 73 11.55 10.28 36.26
C VAL A 73 11.02 8.98 36.84
N ALA A 74 9.71 8.77 36.71
CA ALA A 74 9.03 7.56 37.15
C ALA A 74 8.55 6.73 35.96
N ASN A 75 8.03 7.38 34.92
CA ASN A 75 7.52 6.74 33.71
C ASN A 75 8.03 7.42 32.45
N VAL A 76 8.26 6.62 31.41
CA VAL A 76 8.69 7.07 30.09
C VAL A 76 7.84 6.36 29.05
N PHE A 77 7.29 7.10 28.10
CA PHE A 77 6.45 6.54 27.04
C PHE A 77 6.87 7.05 25.66
N PRO A 78 6.89 6.18 24.63
CA PRO A 78 7.22 6.58 23.28
C PRO A 78 6.10 7.47 22.73
N LEU A 79 6.48 8.58 22.11
CA LEU A 79 5.58 9.46 21.34
C LEU A 79 5.67 9.18 19.85
N ARG A 80 6.87 8.84 19.34
CA ARG A 80 7.13 8.55 17.93
C ARG A 80 8.31 7.59 17.78
N GLY A 81 8.37 6.89 16.65
CA GLY A 81 9.57 6.17 16.22
C GLY A 81 9.72 4.77 16.80
N SER A 82 8.62 4.14 17.22
CA SER A 82 8.58 2.72 17.58
C SER A 82 7.69 1.95 16.59
N GLY A 83 8.05 0.70 16.28
CA GLY A 83 7.40 -0.14 15.28
C GLY A 83 7.67 0.26 13.82
N PHE A 84 8.75 1.00 13.57
CA PHE A 84 9.04 1.53 12.23
C PHE A 84 9.49 0.43 11.25
N LYS A 85 9.23 0.68 9.96
CA LYS A 85 9.64 -0.20 8.86
C LYS A 85 10.24 0.66 7.77
N GLY A 86 11.52 0.48 7.48
CA GLY A 86 12.26 1.30 6.52
C GLY A 86 13.19 0.47 5.65
N ALA A 87 13.73 1.11 4.61
CA ALA A 87 14.78 0.49 3.82
C ALA A 87 16.09 0.43 4.63
N VAL A 88 16.99 -0.48 4.27
CA VAL A 88 18.37 -0.46 4.78
C VAL A 88 19.01 0.90 4.47
N ASN A 89 19.76 1.46 5.43
CA ASN A 89 20.41 2.77 5.34
C ASN A 89 19.46 3.97 5.15
N ASP A 90 18.16 3.79 5.38
CA ASP A 90 17.19 4.89 5.32
C ASP A 90 17.45 5.92 6.44
N LYS A 91 17.16 7.19 6.17
CA LYS A 91 17.67 8.33 6.97
C LYS A 91 16.56 9.14 7.64
N ASP A 92 16.97 9.91 8.65
CA ASP A 92 16.17 10.97 9.28
C ASP A 92 14.85 10.49 9.92
N TRP A 93 14.90 9.33 10.57
CA TRP A 93 13.80 8.81 11.36
C TRP A 93 13.73 9.51 12.73
N LEU A 94 12.62 10.20 13.01
CA LEU A 94 12.41 10.85 14.31
C LEU A 94 11.87 9.86 15.35
N MET A 95 12.60 9.73 16.44
CA MET A 95 12.16 9.08 17.67
C MET A 95 11.94 10.14 18.73
N ALA A 96 10.87 10.01 19.50
CA ALA A 96 10.57 10.92 20.59
C ALA A 96 9.87 10.18 21.72
N PHE A 97 10.10 10.60 22.96
CA PHE A 97 9.42 10.10 24.14
C PHE A 97 9.01 11.24 25.05
N LYS A 98 8.16 10.93 26.04
CA LYS A 98 7.88 11.83 27.16
C LYS A 98 8.16 11.14 28.49
N ALA A 99 8.87 11.84 29.37
CA ALA A 99 9.15 11.45 30.74
C ALA A 99 8.25 12.24 31.70
N VAL A 100 7.64 11.51 32.64
CA VAL A 100 6.85 12.06 33.72
C VAL A 100 7.29 11.48 35.05
N ASP A 101 7.04 12.22 36.12
CA ASP A 101 7.23 11.71 37.46
C ASP A 101 6.05 10.84 37.92
N ARG A 102 6.11 10.39 39.18
CA ARG A 102 5.08 9.52 39.77
C ARG A 102 3.71 10.18 39.92
N PHE A 103 3.64 11.50 39.78
CA PHE A 103 2.41 12.30 39.83
C PHE A 103 1.87 12.60 38.42
N GLY A 104 2.58 12.19 37.36
CA GLY A 104 2.22 12.47 35.97
C GLY A 104 2.66 13.85 35.49
N VAL A 105 3.47 14.57 36.28
CA VAL A 105 4.01 15.88 35.90
C VAL A 105 5.22 15.68 34.99
N PRO A 106 5.33 16.44 33.87
CA PRO A 106 6.52 16.42 33.03
C PRO A 106 7.81 16.69 33.80
N VAL A 107 8.83 15.86 33.56
CA VAL A 107 10.16 16.09 34.13
C VAL A 107 11.01 16.85 33.13
N ALA A 108 11.22 18.14 33.37
CA ALA A 108 12.04 19.00 32.54
C ALA A 108 13.54 18.90 32.87
N ASN A 109 14.40 19.13 31.88
CA ASN A 109 15.86 19.13 31.98
C ASN A 109 16.46 17.80 32.51
N ALA A 110 15.73 16.69 32.43
CA ALA A 110 16.27 15.38 32.80
C ALA A 110 17.32 14.96 31.75
N PRO A 111 18.54 14.55 32.13
CA PRO A 111 19.55 14.07 31.20
C PRO A 111 19.08 12.84 30.42
N VAL A 112 19.37 12.83 29.11
CA VAL A 112 18.98 11.78 28.18
C VAL A 112 20.20 11.30 27.41
N ARG A 113 20.30 9.99 27.21
CA ARG A 113 21.28 9.39 26.31
C ARG A 113 20.60 8.44 25.34
N PHE A 114 20.65 8.76 24.05
CA PHE A 114 20.23 7.85 22.99
C PHE A 114 21.39 6.93 22.60
N ARG A 115 21.07 5.67 22.25
CA ARG A 115 22.05 4.69 21.76
C ARG A 115 21.53 3.89 20.58
N VAL A 116 22.48 3.46 19.74
CA VAL A 116 22.27 2.42 18.76
C VAL A 116 22.43 1.07 19.46
N GLY A 117 21.43 0.21 19.33
CA GLY A 117 21.42 -1.15 19.89
C GLY A 117 21.76 -2.21 18.83
N ARG A 118 20.84 -2.46 17.90
CA ARG A 118 20.99 -3.47 16.82
C ARG A 118 20.74 -2.87 15.45
N GLY A 119 21.25 -3.54 14.42
CA GLY A 119 21.00 -3.19 13.02
C GLY A 119 22.11 -2.39 12.34
N GLY A 120 23.04 -1.83 13.13
CA GLY A 120 24.20 -1.06 12.63
C GLY A 120 23.88 0.37 12.20
N GLY A 121 22.79 0.95 12.71
CA GLY A 121 22.38 2.32 12.41
C GLY A 121 23.22 3.40 13.10
N SER A 122 22.77 4.64 13.02
CA SER A 122 23.46 5.80 13.62
C SER A 122 22.46 6.81 14.18
N ILE A 123 22.87 7.58 15.19
CA ILE A 123 22.11 8.74 15.67
C ILE A 123 22.70 9.99 15.01
N SER A 124 21.92 10.70 14.21
CA SER A 124 22.36 11.91 13.48
C SER A 124 22.28 13.16 14.35
N SER A 125 21.25 13.26 15.19
CA SER A 125 21.10 14.33 16.19
C SER A 125 20.25 13.83 17.35
N ALA A 126 20.52 14.29 18.57
CA ALA A 126 19.72 13.94 19.73
C ALA A 126 19.74 15.05 20.78
N ASP A 127 18.61 15.22 21.46
CA ASP A 127 18.53 16.08 22.64
C ASP A 127 19.30 15.44 23.81
N ALA A 128 20.09 16.25 24.51
CA ALA A 128 20.84 15.82 25.70
C ALA A 128 19.97 15.84 26.97
N THR A 129 18.83 16.53 26.95
CA THR A 129 17.91 16.68 28.07
C THR A 129 16.47 16.79 27.60
N THR A 130 15.49 16.48 28.47
CA THR A 130 14.08 16.76 28.20
C THR A 130 13.74 18.25 28.24
N ASP A 131 12.76 18.66 27.43
CA ASP A 131 12.19 20.01 27.42
C ASP A 131 11.22 20.25 28.59
N VAL A 132 10.55 21.42 28.63
CA VAL A 132 9.57 21.77 29.68
C VAL A 132 8.34 20.84 29.72
N LEU A 133 8.06 20.14 28.63
CA LEU A 133 6.98 19.16 28.49
C LEU A 133 7.45 17.72 28.78
N GLY A 134 8.70 17.56 29.22
CA GLY A 134 9.31 16.28 29.53
C GLY A 134 9.67 15.47 28.29
N ILE A 135 9.78 16.12 27.13
CA ILE A 135 9.99 15.48 25.84
C ILE A 135 11.46 15.60 25.44
N ALA A 136 12.02 14.50 24.91
CA ALA A 136 13.29 14.52 24.21
C ALA A 136 13.17 13.68 22.93
N ALA A 137 13.94 14.06 21.91
CA ALA A 137 13.92 13.42 20.62
C ALA A 137 15.32 13.13 20.06
N ALA A 138 15.36 12.24 19.08
CA ALA A 138 16.54 11.96 18.28
C ALA A 138 16.15 11.66 16.83
N ASN A 139 16.97 12.13 15.90
CA ASN A 139 16.95 11.66 14.51
C ASN A 139 17.95 10.52 14.38
N VAL A 140 17.51 9.43 13.75
CA VAL A 140 18.34 8.23 13.52
C VAL A 140 18.31 7.80 12.08
N ASN A 141 19.36 7.11 11.67
CA ASN A 141 19.46 6.43 10.39
C ASN A 141 19.48 4.93 10.65
N LEU A 142 18.69 4.18 9.88
CA LEU A 142 18.69 2.73 9.90
C LEU A 142 20.06 2.22 9.43
N GLY A 143 20.46 1.06 9.92
CA GLY A 143 21.72 0.46 9.50
C GLY A 143 21.59 -0.40 8.23
N PRO A 144 22.71 -1.00 7.80
CA PRO A 144 22.76 -1.84 6.60
C PRO A 144 22.23 -3.26 6.84
N GLN A 145 22.05 -3.68 8.09
CA GLN A 145 21.61 -5.05 8.41
C GLN A 145 20.10 -5.21 8.18
N LEU A 146 19.71 -6.25 7.45
CA LEU A 146 18.31 -6.61 7.28
C LEU A 146 17.72 -7.13 8.61
N GLY A 147 16.43 -6.88 8.81
CA GLY A 147 15.71 -7.33 10.00
C GLY A 147 15.69 -6.28 11.11
N GLU A 148 15.76 -6.73 12.36
CA GLU A 148 15.56 -5.91 13.55
C GLU A 148 16.53 -4.71 13.61
N GLN A 149 15.95 -3.53 13.85
CA GLN A 149 16.67 -2.30 14.18
C GLN A 149 16.25 -1.90 15.59
N LEU A 150 17.21 -1.65 16.48
CA LEU A 150 16.94 -1.26 17.86
C LEU A 150 17.74 -0.01 18.21
N PHE A 151 17.04 0.99 18.72
CA PHE A 151 17.62 2.15 19.38
C PHE A 151 17.06 2.25 20.80
N THR A 152 17.81 2.87 21.72
CA THR A 152 17.33 3.07 23.09
C THR A 152 17.49 4.51 23.53
N ALA A 153 16.64 4.94 24.46
CA ALA A 153 16.81 6.16 25.24
C ALA A 153 16.94 5.83 26.72
N GLU A 154 18.05 6.24 27.33
CA GLU A 154 18.31 6.12 28.76
C GLU A 154 17.98 7.45 29.44
N ILE A 155 17.12 7.43 30.45
CA ILE A 155 16.74 8.61 31.24
C ILE A 155 16.37 8.21 32.68
N GLY A 156 17.07 8.79 33.66
CA GLY A 156 16.98 8.34 35.05
C GLY A 156 17.35 6.85 35.16
N ASN A 157 16.46 6.06 35.77
CA ASN A 157 16.60 4.60 35.86
C ASN A 157 15.80 3.84 34.77
N GLN A 158 15.29 4.55 33.77
CA GLN A 158 14.46 3.99 32.71
C GLN A 158 15.27 3.81 31.42
N VAL A 159 14.99 2.72 30.71
CA VAL A 159 15.48 2.48 29.35
C VAL A 159 14.26 2.23 28.48
N LEU A 160 14.05 3.12 27.51
CA LEU A 160 13.00 2.97 26.52
C LEU A 160 13.59 2.40 25.22
N GLU A 161 12.96 1.37 24.67
CA GLU A 161 13.33 0.79 23.37
C GLU A 161 12.49 1.36 22.23
N PHE A 162 13.16 1.65 21.12
CA PHE A 162 12.60 2.02 19.84
C PHE A 162 12.95 0.94 18.82
N ASN A 163 11.97 0.06 18.57
CA ASN A 163 12.15 -1.12 17.74
C ASN A 163 11.65 -0.84 16.32
N GLY A 164 12.30 -1.42 15.33
CA GLY A 164 11.87 -1.37 13.94
C GLY A 164 12.45 -2.48 13.10
N THR A 165 12.22 -2.43 11.80
CA THR A 165 12.70 -3.42 10.85
C THR A 165 13.22 -2.75 9.58
N ALA A 166 14.47 -3.05 9.24
CA ALA A 166 15.06 -2.69 7.96
C ALA A 166 14.84 -3.80 6.94
N ARG A 167 14.52 -3.43 5.69
CA ARG A 167 14.31 -4.35 4.57
C ARG A 167 15.01 -3.83 3.32
N LEU A 168 15.12 -4.65 2.30
CA LEU A 168 15.54 -4.15 0.98
C LEU A 168 14.43 -3.26 0.41
N GLN A 169 14.83 -2.17 -0.24
CA GLN A 169 13.91 -1.36 -1.04
C GLN A 169 13.50 -2.17 -2.29
N PRO A 170 12.20 -2.22 -2.65
CA PRO A 170 11.77 -2.86 -3.89
C PRO A 170 12.43 -2.17 -5.09
N VAL A 171 12.94 -2.96 -6.03
CA VAL A 171 13.55 -2.46 -7.26
C VAL A 171 12.82 -3.05 -8.45
N ILE A 172 12.28 -2.19 -9.30
CA ILE A 172 11.83 -2.57 -10.64
C ILE A 172 13.07 -2.57 -11.53
N ALA A 173 13.38 -3.68 -12.19
CA ALA A 173 14.53 -3.78 -13.08
C ALA A 173 14.38 -2.82 -14.27
N THR A 174 15.50 -2.43 -14.89
CA THR A 174 15.47 -1.78 -16.21
C THR A 174 14.73 -2.69 -17.18
N ASP A 175 13.76 -2.13 -17.92
CA ASP A 175 12.86 -2.88 -18.80
C ASP A 175 12.08 -4.00 -18.07
N GLY A 176 11.91 -3.87 -16.76
CA GLY A 176 11.29 -4.88 -15.91
C GLY A 176 9.77 -4.97 -16.04
N ALA A 177 9.11 -3.97 -16.62
CA ALA A 177 7.67 -4.01 -16.90
C ALA A 177 7.42 -4.52 -18.33
N VAL A 178 6.92 -5.75 -18.44
CA VAL A 178 6.68 -6.44 -19.72
C VAL A 178 5.26 -7.00 -19.79
N SER A 179 4.78 -7.30 -21.00
CA SER A 179 3.52 -8.02 -21.17
C SER A 179 3.58 -9.37 -20.45
N ALA A 180 2.53 -9.74 -19.69
CA ALA A 180 2.46 -11.06 -19.06
C ALA A 180 2.24 -12.19 -20.08
N ALA A 181 1.81 -11.84 -21.31
CA ALA A 181 1.61 -12.83 -22.38
C ALA A 181 2.90 -13.19 -23.10
N SER A 182 3.70 -12.18 -23.52
CA SER A 182 4.91 -12.41 -24.30
C SER A 182 6.22 -12.35 -23.50
N PHE A 183 6.21 -11.78 -22.30
CA PHE A 183 7.41 -11.44 -21.52
C PHE A 183 8.45 -10.59 -22.29
N GLN A 184 7.99 -9.88 -23.32
CA GLN A 184 8.82 -8.99 -24.13
C GLN A 184 8.48 -7.53 -23.85
N VAL A 185 9.48 -6.67 -24.03
CA VAL A 185 9.32 -5.21 -24.05
C VAL A 185 8.68 -4.85 -25.40
N GLY A 186 7.57 -4.13 -25.36
CA GLY A 186 6.84 -3.66 -26.54
C GLY A 186 6.83 -2.14 -26.65
N PRO A 187 6.16 -1.58 -27.67
CA PRO A 187 6.01 -0.13 -27.83
C PRO A 187 5.16 0.52 -26.71
N GLY A 188 4.45 -0.30 -25.93
CA GLY A 188 3.67 0.12 -24.76
C GLY A 188 2.98 -1.09 -24.13
N LEU A 189 2.34 -0.87 -22.98
CA LEU A 189 1.53 -1.87 -22.28
C LEU A 189 0.07 -1.40 -22.27
N ALA A 190 -0.86 -2.32 -22.52
CA ALA A 190 -2.26 -1.97 -22.71
C ALA A 190 -3.05 -1.91 -21.39
N PRO A 191 -3.77 -0.81 -21.11
CA PRO A 191 -4.78 -0.77 -20.06
C PRO A 191 -5.78 -1.93 -20.16
N GLY A 192 -6.18 -2.45 -19.01
CA GLY A 192 -7.02 -3.64 -18.89
C GLY A 192 -6.28 -4.97 -19.00
N SER A 193 -5.04 -5.00 -19.51
CA SER A 193 -4.25 -6.22 -19.66
C SER A 193 -3.36 -6.50 -18.46
N THR A 194 -2.92 -7.75 -18.32
CA THR A 194 -1.93 -8.14 -17.31
C THR A 194 -0.50 -7.93 -17.78
N ILE A 195 0.34 -7.41 -16.89
CA ILE A 195 1.79 -7.22 -17.08
C ILE A 195 2.54 -7.99 -16.00
N ALA A 196 3.78 -8.36 -16.31
CA ALA A 196 4.75 -8.87 -15.34
C ALA A 196 5.77 -7.77 -15.03
N ILE A 197 5.87 -7.40 -13.76
CA ILE A 197 6.89 -6.51 -13.22
C ILE A 197 8.00 -7.39 -12.65
N ARG A 198 9.20 -7.31 -13.21
CA ARG A 198 10.40 -8.05 -12.79
C ARG A 198 11.35 -7.15 -12.03
N GLY A 199 12.01 -7.71 -11.03
CA GLY A 199 12.81 -6.93 -10.11
C GLY A 199 13.38 -7.72 -8.95
N ALA A 200 13.62 -7.02 -7.85
CA ALA A 200 14.10 -7.59 -6.59
C ALA A 200 13.30 -7.00 -5.42
N ALA A 201 13.18 -7.79 -4.34
CA ALA A 201 12.48 -7.40 -3.12
C ALA A 201 11.03 -6.89 -3.36
N LEU A 202 10.36 -7.39 -4.41
CA LEU A 202 9.02 -6.91 -4.78
C LEU A 202 7.92 -7.41 -3.84
N SER A 203 8.15 -8.54 -3.17
CA SER A 203 7.27 -9.12 -2.15
C SER A 203 8.07 -9.98 -1.17
N ASN A 204 7.59 -10.08 0.08
CA ASN A 204 8.17 -10.95 1.10
C ASN A 204 7.62 -12.40 1.05
N SER A 205 6.71 -12.69 0.12
CA SER A 205 6.12 -14.02 -0.03
C SER A 205 5.72 -14.30 -1.47
N THR A 206 5.70 -15.58 -1.83
CA THR A 206 5.15 -16.03 -3.11
C THR A 206 3.69 -16.41 -2.93
N ARG A 207 2.78 -15.72 -3.61
CA ARG A 207 1.33 -15.98 -3.55
C ARG A 207 0.66 -15.73 -4.90
N THR A 208 -0.43 -16.44 -5.12
CA THR A 208 -1.35 -16.25 -6.24
C THR A 208 -2.73 -15.93 -5.70
N ALA A 209 -3.44 -14.99 -6.32
CA ALA A 209 -4.80 -14.66 -5.96
C ALA A 209 -5.74 -15.85 -6.23
N THR A 210 -6.69 -16.09 -5.33
CA THR A 210 -7.66 -17.18 -5.43
C THR A 210 -9.10 -16.69 -5.61
N SER A 211 -9.34 -15.38 -5.44
CA SER A 211 -10.62 -14.74 -5.70
C SER A 211 -10.82 -14.50 -7.20
N ALA A 212 -12.09 -14.45 -7.64
CA ALA A 212 -12.44 -14.11 -9.01
C ALA A 212 -12.02 -12.67 -9.36
N SER A 213 -12.30 -11.73 -8.46
CA SER A 213 -11.82 -10.35 -8.53
C SER A 213 -10.41 -10.25 -7.95
N LEU A 214 -9.50 -9.56 -8.64
CA LEU A 214 -8.11 -9.43 -8.21
C LEU A 214 -7.96 -8.41 -7.05
N PRO A 215 -7.20 -8.75 -5.99
CA PRO A 215 -6.99 -7.87 -4.84
C PRO A 215 -6.09 -6.67 -5.14
N LEU A 216 -6.20 -5.65 -4.30
CA LEU A 216 -5.31 -4.47 -4.27
C LEU A 216 -3.92 -4.77 -3.70
N ILE A 217 -3.88 -5.70 -2.74
CA ILE A 217 -2.68 -6.07 -1.99
C ILE A 217 -2.62 -7.59 -1.96
N LEU A 218 -1.47 -8.16 -2.29
CA LEU A 218 -1.22 -9.59 -2.20
C LEU A 218 0.17 -9.82 -1.62
N GLY A 219 0.27 -10.65 -0.58
CA GLY A 219 1.57 -10.94 0.05
C GLY A 219 2.27 -9.71 0.67
N GLY A 220 1.52 -8.63 0.93
CA GLY A 220 2.05 -7.34 1.39
C GLY A 220 2.56 -6.42 0.28
N ALA A 221 2.51 -6.85 -0.99
CA ALA A 221 2.85 -6.01 -2.14
C ALA A 221 1.60 -5.30 -2.68
N SER A 222 1.77 -4.04 -3.10
CA SER A 222 0.79 -3.25 -3.85
C SER A 222 1.47 -2.55 -5.04
N VAL A 223 0.70 -2.18 -6.05
CA VAL A 223 1.19 -1.42 -7.23
C VAL A 223 0.32 -0.19 -7.41
N SER A 224 0.91 0.99 -7.56
CA SER A 224 0.19 2.22 -7.92
C SER A 224 0.49 2.63 -9.36
N PHE A 225 -0.50 3.26 -9.99
CA PHE A 225 -0.38 3.90 -11.29
C PHE A 225 -0.88 5.34 -11.19
N ASP A 226 0.01 6.29 -11.43
CA ASP A 226 -0.19 7.70 -11.20
C ASP A 226 0.08 8.50 -12.48
N ASN A 227 -0.87 9.34 -12.88
CA ASN A 227 -0.71 10.32 -13.95
C ASN A 227 -1.14 11.70 -13.44
N THR A 228 -0.18 12.56 -13.15
CA THR A 228 -0.43 13.88 -12.56
C THR A 228 -1.12 14.84 -13.53
N ALA A 229 -0.85 14.75 -14.84
CA ALA A 229 -1.46 15.61 -15.85
C ALA A 229 -2.98 15.41 -15.91
N GLU A 230 -3.42 14.15 -15.91
CA GLU A 230 -4.83 13.78 -15.95
C GLU A 230 -5.46 13.63 -14.55
N LYS A 231 -4.69 13.87 -13.49
CA LYS A 231 -5.10 13.71 -12.08
C LYS A 231 -5.64 12.31 -11.75
N ILE A 232 -5.06 11.29 -12.36
CA ILE A 232 -5.39 9.89 -12.14
C ILE A 232 -4.41 9.30 -11.14
N SER A 233 -4.92 8.64 -10.10
CA SER A 233 -4.15 7.79 -9.18
C SER A 233 -5.00 6.56 -8.89
N VAL A 234 -4.60 5.42 -9.46
CA VAL A 234 -5.37 4.18 -9.40
C VAL A 234 -4.46 3.01 -9.03
N PRO A 235 -4.96 2.05 -8.24
CA PRO A 235 -4.17 0.88 -7.86
C PRO A 235 -4.21 -0.20 -8.94
N GLY A 236 -3.07 -0.89 -9.12
CA GLY A 236 -3.01 -2.14 -9.85
C GLY A 236 -3.75 -3.27 -9.13
N ARG A 237 -4.22 -4.25 -9.89
CA ARG A 237 -4.97 -5.41 -9.38
C ARG A 237 -4.14 -6.68 -9.54
N ILE A 238 -3.78 -7.31 -8.44
CA ILE A 238 -2.65 -8.24 -8.39
C ILE A 238 -3.10 -9.68 -8.58
N GLN A 239 -2.54 -10.34 -9.59
CA GLN A 239 -2.76 -11.76 -9.88
C GLN A 239 -1.80 -12.65 -9.09
N SER A 240 -0.52 -12.30 -9.04
CA SER A 240 0.48 -13.05 -8.28
C SER A 240 1.68 -12.19 -7.89
N VAL A 241 2.37 -12.62 -6.84
CA VAL A 241 3.56 -11.96 -6.29
C VAL A 241 4.61 -13.00 -5.94
N SER A 242 5.87 -12.63 -6.07
CA SER A 242 7.05 -13.28 -5.54
C SER A 242 8.12 -12.22 -5.27
N GLU A 243 9.27 -12.60 -4.72
CA GLU A 243 10.38 -11.67 -4.50
C GLU A 243 10.86 -11.01 -5.81
N GLY A 244 10.86 -11.77 -6.92
CA GLY A 244 11.41 -11.35 -8.20
C GLY A 244 10.37 -10.93 -9.26
N GLN A 245 9.08 -11.15 -9.01
CA GLN A 245 8.03 -10.86 -10.00
C GLN A 245 6.69 -10.50 -9.35
N VAL A 246 6.00 -9.50 -9.91
CA VAL A 246 4.59 -9.20 -9.63
C VAL A 246 3.82 -9.24 -10.94
N VAL A 247 2.75 -10.05 -11.01
CA VAL A 247 1.80 -10.03 -12.14
C VAL A 247 0.58 -9.22 -11.74
N VAL A 248 0.31 -8.15 -12.47
CA VAL A 248 -0.69 -7.14 -12.12
C VAL A 248 -1.44 -6.67 -13.36
N GLN A 249 -2.72 -6.36 -13.22
CA GLN A 249 -3.50 -5.70 -14.26
C GLN A 249 -3.20 -4.19 -14.28
N ILE A 250 -2.95 -3.64 -15.47
CA ILE A 250 -3.00 -2.19 -15.69
C ILE A 250 -4.47 -1.76 -15.63
N PRO A 251 -4.86 -0.81 -14.77
CA PRO A 251 -6.26 -0.39 -14.65
C PRO A 251 -6.81 0.21 -15.96
N TRP A 252 -8.06 -0.09 -16.28
CA TRP A 252 -8.78 0.44 -17.44
C TRP A 252 -8.92 1.97 -17.45
N GLU A 253 -8.87 2.60 -16.27
CA GLU A 253 -8.94 4.05 -16.08
C GLU A 253 -7.78 4.79 -16.79
N LEU A 254 -6.75 4.06 -17.22
CA LEU A 254 -5.58 4.59 -17.93
C LEU A 254 -5.72 4.51 -19.47
N LEU A 255 -6.88 4.10 -19.98
CA LEU A 255 -7.14 4.01 -21.41
C LEU A 255 -7.01 5.38 -22.11
N GLY A 256 -6.36 5.41 -23.28
CA GLY A 256 -6.10 6.63 -24.04
C GLY A 256 -4.87 7.43 -23.59
N LEU A 257 -4.16 6.98 -22.55
CA LEU A 257 -2.90 7.58 -22.12
C LEU A 257 -1.70 6.95 -22.83
N ASN A 258 -0.64 7.74 -23.02
CA ASN A 258 0.63 7.27 -23.63
C ASN A 258 1.66 6.81 -22.60
N SER A 259 1.49 7.19 -21.33
CA SER A 259 2.41 6.81 -20.25
C SER A 259 1.79 6.99 -18.87
N VAL A 260 2.32 6.27 -17.89
CA VAL A 260 1.94 6.38 -16.48
C VAL A 260 3.15 6.17 -15.57
N GLN A 261 3.17 6.84 -14.41
CA GLN A 261 4.16 6.57 -13.37
C GLN A 261 3.68 5.38 -12.52
N MET A 262 4.57 4.44 -12.26
CA MET A 262 4.27 3.21 -11.52
C MET A 262 5.26 3.05 -10.37
N LYS A 263 4.77 2.52 -9.25
CA LYS A 263 5.61 2.04 -8.13
C LYS A 263 5.12 0.70 -7.64
N VAL A 264 6.04 -0.14 -7.20
CA VAL A 264 5.73 -1.32 -6.37
C VAL A 264 6.02 -0.96 -4.92
N THR A 265 5.09 -1.26 -4.01
CA THR A 265 5.28 -1.05 -2.58
C THR A 265 5.23 -2.40 -1.87
N ALA A 266 6.27 -2.73 -1.11
CA ALA A 266 6.33 -3.93 -0.28
C ALA A 266 6.17 -3.54 1.21
N GLY A 267 4.95 -3.67 1.73
CA GLY A 267 4.57 -3.14 3.03
C GLY A 267 4.52 -1.61 2.99
N ASP A 268 5.51 -0.96 3.60
CA ASP A 268 5.57 0.50 3.77
C ASP A 268 6.70 1.14 2.95
N ILE A 269 7.41 0.34 2.14
CA ILE A 269 8.58 0.77 1.37
C ILE A 269 8.23 0.67 -0.12
N SER A 270 8.28 1.81 -0.81
CA SER A 270 8.06 1.87 -2.25
C SER A 270 9.37 1.81 -3.03
N SER A 271 9.30 1.27 -4.24
CA SER A 271 10.34 1.41 -5.25
C SER A 271 10.53 2.88 -5.65
N ALA A 272 11.62 3.14 -6.37
CA ALA A 272 11.70 4.33 -7.21
C ALA A 272 10.53 4.35 -8.21
N VAL A 273 10.17 5.56 -8.66
CA VAL A 273 9.15 5.74 -9.69
C VAL A 273 9.67 5.18 -11.02
N TYR A 274 8.85 4.34 -11.65
CA TYR A 274 9.10 3.75 -12.96
C TYR A 274 8.11 4.31 -13.97
N THR A 275 8.56 4.74 -15.14
CA THR A 275 7.64 5.21 -16.20
C THR A 275 7.27 4.06 -17.11
N VAL A 276 5.98 3.74 -17.17
CA VAL A 276 5.43 2.71 -18.04
C VAL A 276 4.90 3.37 -19.32
N PRO A 277 5.42 3.02 -20.51
CA PRO A 277 4.79 3.41 -21.76
C PRO A 277 3.46 2.66 -21.91
N LEU A 278 2.41 3.38 -22.29
CA LEU A 278 1.08 2.85 -22.50
C LEU A 278 0.71 2.93 -23.97
N ALA A 279 -0.05 1.94 -24.44
CA ALA A 279 -0.63 1.92 -25.78
C ALA A 279 -1.96 1.18 -25.71
N ASP A 280 -3.01 1.72 -26.35
CA ASP A 280 -4.33 1.06 -26.34
C ASP A 280 -4.30 -0.34 -26.99
N TYR A 281 -3.34 -0.60 -27.88
CA TYR A 281 -3.14 -1.89 -28.54
C TYR A 281 -1.68 -2.34 -28.36
N ALA A 282 -1.50 -3.46 -27.67
CA ALA A 282 -0.20 -4.09 -27.44
C ALA A 282 -0.38 -5.62 -27.41
N PRO A 283 -0.80 -6.24 -28.53
CA PRO A 283 -1.23 -7.62 -28.55
C PRO A 283 -0.07 -8.56 -28.22
N GLY A 284 -0.35 -9.59 -27.42
CA GLY A 284 0.56 -10.69 -27.13
C GLY A 284 -0.23 -11.96 -26.91
N VAL A 285 0.24 -13.08 -27.46
CA VAL A 285 -0.38 -14.39 -27.26
C VAL A 285 0.32 -15.08 -26.10
N PHE A 286 -0.45 -15.59 -25.13
CA PHE A 286 0.12 -16.38 -24.05
C PHE A 286 0.70 -17.67 -24.63
N GLU A 287 1.83 -18.13 -24.10
CA GLU A 287 2.42 -19.41 -24.46
C GLU A 287 2.35 -20.40 -23.30
N ALA A 288 2.31 -21.68 -23.62
CA ALA A 288 2.39 -22.77 -22.67
C ALA A 288 3.38 -23.83 -23.17
N GLU A 289 4.06 -24.47 -22.23
CA GLU A 289 4.86 -25.65 -22.52
C GLU A 289 3.95 -26.88 -22.48
N ASP A 290 4.05 -27.74 -23.50
CA ASP A 290 3.32 -29.00 -23.52
C ASP A 290 4.09 -30.12 -22.81
N SER A 291 3.50 -31.32 -22.76
CA SER A 291 4.12 -32.48 -22.10
C SER A 291 5.44 -32.95 -22.73
N SER A 292 5.79 -32.44 -23.92
CA SER A 292 7.06 -32.73 -24.60
C SER A 292 8.15 -31.69 -24.34
N GLY A 293 7.86 -30.66 -23.54
CA GLY A 293 8.78 -29.55 -23.29
C GLY A 293 8.81 -28.51 -24.42
N ARG A 294 7.89 -28.61 -25.39
CA ARG A 294 7.79 -27.64 -26.50
C ARG A 294 6.86 -26.51 -26.12
N ARG A 295 7.25 -25.29 -26.44
CA ARG A 295 6.44 -24.09 -26.20
C ARG A 295 5.59 -23.77 -27.43
N PHE A 296 4.29 -23.69 -27.22
CA PHE A 296 3.30 -23.31 -28.24
C PHE A 296 2.40 -22.20 -27.69
N ALA A 297 1.58 -21.62 -28.56
CA ALA A 297 0.50 -20.76 -28.12
C ALA A 297 -0.38 -21.49 -27.10
N ASN A 298 -0.73 -20.82 -26.01
CA ASN A 298 -1.71 -21.31 -25.05
C ASN A 298 -3.09 -21.25 -25.72
N ALA A 299 -3.48 -22.40 -26.25
CA ALA A 299 -4.66 -22.55 -27.06
C ALA A 299 -5.43 -23.82 -26.72
N LEU A 300 -6.74 -23.78 -26.90
CA LEU A 300 -7.64 -24.92 -26.70
C LEU A 300 -8.36 -25.25 -28.01
N ASP A 301 -8.64 -26.53 -28.23
CA ASP A 301 -9.55 -26.97 -29.28
C ASP A 301 -11.02 -26.72 -28.91
N GLU A 302 -11.93 -27.07 -29.81
CA GLU A 302 -13.38 -26.95 -29.63
C GLU A 302 -13.97 -27.80 -28.48
N ALA A 303 -13.23 -28.82 -28.01
CA ALA A 303 -13.60 -29.65 -26.87
C ALA A 303 -12.96 -29.16 -25.55
N GLY A 304 -12.16 -28.08 -25.59
CA GLY A 304 -11.43 -27.54 -24.44
C GLY A 304 -10.12 -28.26 -24.15
N GLY A 305 -9.66 -29.15 -25.03
CA GLY A 305 -8.37 -29.82 -24.94
C GLY A 305 -7.23 -28.87 -25.32
N ALA A 306 -6.11 -28.93 -24.59
CA ALA A 306 -4.93 -28.10 -24.91
C ALA A 306 -4.38 -28.48 -26.30
N VAL A 307 -4.15 -27.47 -27.14
CA VAL A 307 -3.50 -27.66 -28.45
C VAL A 307 -2.00 -27.80 -28.22
N GLY A 308 -1.41 -28.87 -28.74
CA GLY A 308 0.00 -29.18 -28.53
C GLY A 308 0.42 -30.44 -29.27
N SER A 309 1.61 -30.97 -28.99
CA SER A 309 2.18 -32.12 -29.71
C SER A 309 1.25 -33.33 -29.81
N ALA A 310 0.53 -33.62 -28.73
CA ALA A 310 -0.36 -34.76 -28.61
C ALA A 310 -1.79 -34.48 -29.09
N ASN A 311 -2.11 -33.21 -29.35
CA ASN A 311 -3.42 -32.76 -29.81
C ASN A 311 -3.26 -31.57 -30.77
N PRO A 312 -2.82 -31.81 -32.03
CA PRO A 312 -2.65 -30.74 -33.00
C PRO A 312 -3.98 -30.10 -33.39
N ALA A 313 -3.92 -28.83 -33.78
CA ALA A 313 -5.07 -28.10 -34.28
C ALA A 313 -5.54 -28.67 -35.62
N ARG A 314 -6.80 -29.11 -35.69
CA ARG A 314 -7.38 -29.67 -36.91
C ARG A 314 -7.80 -28.60 -37.89
N ARG A 315 -7.45 -28.78 -39.16
CA ARG A 315 -7.95 -27.94 -40.27
C ARG A 315 -9.48 -27.85 -40.29
N GLY A 316 -10.01 -26.65 -40.53
CA GLY A 316 -11.45 -26.38 -40.59
C GLY A 316 -12.16 -26.43 -39.23
N ARG A 317 -11.45 -26.65 -38.12
CA ARG A 317 -12.00 -26.68 -36.77
C ARG A 317 -11.62 -25.41 -36.01
N THR A 318 -12.30 -25.19 -34.88
CA THR A 318 -12.09 -24.00 -34.06
C THR A 318 -10.93 -24.21 -33.09
N VAL A 319 -10.09 -23.19 -32.96
CA VAL A 319 -9.07 -23.07 -31.92
C VAL A 319 -9.27 -21.76 -31.16
N ALA A 320 -9.23 -21.82 -29.84
CA ALA A 320 -9.30 -20.67 -28.94
C ALA A 320 -7.91 -20.31 -28.41
N PHE A 321 -7.38 -19.16 -28.80
CA PHE A 321 -6.12 -18.61 -28.27
C PHE A 321 -6.37 -17.70 -27.08
N PHE A 322 -5.49 -17.72 -26.07
CA PHE A 322 -5.46 -16.72 -25.01
C PHE A 322 -4.44 -15.63 -25.31
N ALA A 323 -4.83 -14.37 -25.11
CA ALA A 323 -4.01 -13.20 -25.44
C ALA A 323 -4.13 -12.09 -24.38
N ALA A 324 -3.27 -11.09 -24.48
CA ALA A 324 -3.35 -9.83 -23.77
C ALA A 324 -3.26 -8.67 -24.78
N GLY A 325 -3.73 -7.48 -24.39
CA GLY A 325 -3.48 -6.24 -25.14
C GLY A 325 -4.15 -6.12 -26.49
N LEU A 326 -5.29 -6.81 -26.72
CA LEU A 326 -6.08 -6.63 -27.96
C LEU A 326 -6.86 -5.31 -28.00
N GLY A 327 -6.81 -4.55 -26.91
CA GLY A 327 -7.36 -3.20 -26.78
C GLY A 327 -8.79 -3.14 -26.25
N PRO A 328 -9.45 -1.97 -26.37
CA PRO A 328 -10.74 -1.71 -25.74
C PRO A 328 -11.84 -2.71 -26.11
N VAL A 329 -12.72 -2.99 -25.15
CA VAL A 329 -13.85 -3.90 -25.32
C VAL A 329 -15.21 -3.18 -25.14
N SER A 330 -16.27 -3.80 -25.65
CA SER A 330 -17.65 -3.56 -25.17
C SER A 330 -17.82 -4.17 -23.79
N GLU A 331 -18.84 -3.74 -23.03
CA GLU A 331 -19.18 -4.34 -21.72
C GLU A 331 -17.96 -4.44 -20.79
N GLN A 332 -17.12 -3.41 -20.80
CA GLN A 332 -15.86 -3.38 -20.09
C GLN A 332 -16.09 -3.52 -18.58
N PRO A 333 -15.53 -4.55 -17.92
CA PRO A 333 -15.63 -4.69 -16.48
C PRO A 333 -14.80 -3.62 -15.78
N ALA A 334 -15.11 -3.36 -14.50
CA ALA A 334 -14.24 -2.53 -13.66
C ALA A 334 -12.85 -3.17 -13.52
N SER A 335 -11.83 -2.34 -13.25
CA SER A 335 -10.46 -2.84 -13.03
C SER A 335 -10.41 -3.82 -11.86
N GLY A 336 -9.89 -5.03 -12.13
CA GLY A 336 -9.80 -6.13 -11.19
C GLY A 336 -10.94 -7.14 -11.28
N GLU A 337 -12.00 -6.84 -12.03
CA GLU A 337 -13.13 -7.75 -12.20
C GLU A 337 -12.95 -8.67 -13.42
N PRO A 338 -13.45 -9.92 -13.34
CA PRO A 338 -13.33 -10.88 -14.44
C PRO A 338 -14.15 -10.45 -15.66
N GLY A 339 -13.74 -10.94 -16.84
CA GLY A 339 -14.54 -10.82 -18.06
C GLY A 339 -15.96 -11.39 -17.85
N PRO A 340 -17.01 -10.65 -18.26
CA PRO A 340 -18.39 -11.09 -18.05
C PRO A 340 -18.72 -12.34 -18.88
N VAL A 341 -19.68 -13.13 -18.39
CA VAL A 341 -20.20 -14.32 -19.09
C VAL A 341 -21.36 -13.94 -20.01
N GLU A 342 -22.20 -12.99 -19.60
CA GLU A 342 -23.33 -12.48 -20.39
C GLU A 342 -23.66 -11.04 -19.97
N PRO A 343 -23.72 -10.08 -20.92
CA PRO A 343 -23.19 -10.16 -22.28
C PRO A 343 -21.67 -10.31 -22.31
N LEU A 344 -21.13 -10.99 -23.33
CA LEU A 344 -19.68 -11.11 -23.52
C LEU A 344 -19.03 -9.76 -23.85
N ALA A 345 -17.89 -9.47 -23.23
CA ALA A 345 -17.08 -8.29 -23.54
C ALA A 345 -16.25 -8.51 -24.81
N ARG A 346 -16.64 -7.90 -25.93
CA ARG A 346 -16.02 -8.09 -27.25
C ARG A 346 -15.05 -6.98 -27.59
N THR A 347 -13.95 -7.29 -28.28
CA THR A 347 -13.01 -6.26 -28.76
C THR A 347 -13.72 -5.29 -29.71
N ARG A 348 -13.48 -3.99 -29.57
CA ARG A 348 -14.05 -2.97 -30.47
C ARG A 348 -13.47 -3.03 -31.88
N VAL A 349 -12.23 -3.48 -32.01
CA VAL A 349 -11.55 -3.74 -33.28
C VAL A 349 -11.26 -5.23 -33.34
N GLN A 350 -11.79 -5.92 -34.35
CA GLN A 350 -11.55 -7.34 -34.54
C GLN A 350 -10.07 -7.55 -34.94
N PRO A 351 -9.31 -8.43 -34.24
CA PRO A 351 -7.94 -8.72 -34.59
C PRO A 351 -7.86 -9.49 -35.92
N VAL A 352 -6.70 -9.43 -36.56
CA VAL A 352 -6.36 -10.29 -37.70
C VAL A 352 -5.48 -11.43 -37.20
N VAL A 353 -5.84 -12.66 -37.55
CA VAL A 353 -5.06 -13.86 -37.22
C VAL A 353 -4.67 -14.56 -38.52
N THR A 354 -3.41 -14.99 -38.59
CA THR A 354 -2.95 -15.90 -39.65
C THR A 354 -2.33 -17.16 -39.04
N ILE A 355 -2.50 -18.30 -39.71
CA ILE A 355 -1.90 -19.58 -39.36
C ILE A 355 -1.17 -20.10 -40.61
N GLY A 356 0.14 -20.31 -40.51
CA GLY A 356 0.95 -20.73 -41.66
C GLY A 356 0.91 -19.73 -42.82
N GLY A 357 0.79 -18.42 -42.52
CA GLY A 357 0.66 -17.34 -43.51
C GLY A 357 -0.73 -17.20 -44.14
N LYS A 358 -1.70 -18.05 -43.76
CA LYS A 358 -3.07 -18.00 -44.28
C LYS A 358 -4.00 -17.34 -43.27
N ARG A 359 -4.91 -16.48 -43.74
CA ARG A 359 -5.86 -15.77 -42.88
C ARG A 359 -6.84 -16.77 -42.25
N ALA A 360 -6.88 -16.80 -40.92
CA ALA A 360 -7.85 -17.57 -40.15
C ALA A 360 -9.11 -16.72 -39.91
N GLU A 361 -10.29 -17.32 -40.02
CA GLU A 361 -11.55 -16.63 -39.74
C GLU A 361 -11.72 -16.44 -38.23
N VAL A 362 -11.83 -15.20 -37.77
CA VAL A 362 -12.05 -14.87 -36.35
C VAL A 362 -13.54 -14.87 -36.06
N ILE A 363 -14.02 -15.84 -35.28
CA ILE A 363 -15.44 -15.99 -34.92
C ILE A 363 -15.76 -15.38 -33.54
N TYR A 364 -14.74 -15.19 -32.69
CA TYR A 364 -14.84 -14.44 -31.44
C TYR A 364 -13.53 -13.74 -31.11
N SER A 365 -13.62 -12.53 -30.56
CA SER A 365 -12.50 -11.83 -29.94
C SER A 365 -13.03 -10.93 -28.81
N GLY A 366 -12.48 -11.09 -27.61
CA GLY A 366 -12.99 -10.40 -26.41
C GLY A 366 -12.23 -10.79 -25.15
N LEU A 367 -12.67 -10.31 -23.99
CA LEU A 367 -12.18 -10.84 -22.71
C LEU A 367 -12.60 -12.30 -22.56
N ALA A 368 -11.71 -13.13 -22.03
CA ALA A 368 -12.02 -14.51 -21.67
C ALA A 368 -12.96 -14.50 -20.46
N PRO A 369 -14.16 -15.13 -20.54
CA PRO A 369 -15.11 -15.14 -19.44
C PRO A 369 -14.50 -15.69 -18.15
N GLY A 370 -14.75 -15.02 -17.03
CA GLY A 370 -14.24 -15.43 -15.71
C GLY A 370 -12.76 -15.11 -15.47
N ARG A 371 -12.05 -14.49 -16.41
CA ARG A 371 -10.62 -14.14 -16.26
C ARG A 371 -10.41 -12.63 -16.29
N VAL A 372 -9.51 -12.14 -15.45
CA VAL A 372 -9.15 -10.71 -15.38
C VAL A 372 -8.01 -10.41 -16.35
N GLY A 373 -8.22 -9.46 -17.25
CA GLY A 373 -7.20 -8.95 -18.17
C GLY A 373 -6.63 -9.94 -19.18
N VAL A 374 -7.31 -11.07 -19.38
CA VAL A 374 -6.99 -12.08 -20.40
C VAL A 374 -8.06 -12.02 -21.48
N TYR A 375 -7.63 -11.96 -22.73
CA TYR A 375 -8.47 -12.05 -23.91
C TYR A 375 -8.50 -13.48 -24.45
N GLN A 376 -9.57 -13.80 -25.17
CA GLN A 376 -9.72 -15.03 -25.93
C GLN A 376 -10.04 -14.68 -27.39
N ILE A 377 -9.40 -15.36 -28.33
CA ILE A 377 -9.67 -15.28 -29.76
C ILE A 377 -10.02 -16.67 -30.26
N ASN A 378 -11.24 -16.86 -30.77
CA ASN A 378 -11.62 -18.11 -31.43
C ASN A 378 -11.47 -17.93 -32.93
N VAL A 379 -10.74 -18.83 -33.57
CA VAL A 379 -10.57 -18.84 -35.03
C VAL A 379 -10.83 -20.20 -35.63
N ILE A 380 -11.24 -20.22 -36.90
CA ILE A 380 -11.26 -21.44 -37.72
C ILE A 380 -9.88 -21.62 -38.36
N VAL A 381 -9.25 -22.77 -38.12
CA VAL A 381 -7.97 -23.13 -38.77
C VAL A 381 -8.20 -23.23 -40.29
N PRO A 382 -7.44 -22.50 -41.14
CA PRO A 382 -7.66 -22.55 -42.58
C PRO A 382 -7.58 -24.00 -43.11
N PRO A 383 -8.56 -24.44 -43.93
CA PRO A 383 -8.67 -25.84 -44.38
C PRO A 383 -7.51 -26.29 -45.26
N ASP A 384 -6.73 -25.35 -45.78
CA ASP A 384 -5.57 -25.56 -46.63
C ASP A 384 -4.24 -25.27 -45.92
N SER A 385 -4.24 -25.13 -44.58
CA SER A 385 -3.00 -24.94 -43.78
C SER A 385 -2.04 -26.11 -43.94
N ALA A 386 -0.72 -25.86 -43.97
CA ALA A 386 0.26 -26.95 -43.97
C ALA A 386 0.22 -27.74 -42.64
N ALA A 387 0.53 -29.03 -42.67
CA ALA A 387 0.62 -29.85 -41.46
C ALA A 387 1.92 -29.53 -40.70
N GLY A 388 1.97 -29.92 -39.44
CA GLY A 388 3.13 -29.70 -38.58
C GLY A 388 3.09 -28.35 -37.88
N VAL A 389 4.23 -27.87 -37.38
CA VAL A 389 4.30 -26.63 -36.62
C VAL A 389 4.15 -25.43 -37.56
N GLN A 390 3.10 -24.65 -37.35
CA GLN A 390 2.78 -23.46 -38.13
C GLN A 390 2.93 -22.20 -37.27
N ALA A 391 3.46 -21.14 -37.88
CA ALA A 391 3.48 -19.82 -37.26
C ALA A 391 2.06 -19.26 -37.13
N VAL A 392 1.79 -18.62 -36.00
CA VAL A 392 0.57 -17.85 -35.74
C VAL A 392 0.97 -16.40 -35.54
N ALA A 393 0.46 -15.54 -36.41
CA ALA A 393 0.61 -14.10 -36.27
C ALA A 393 -0.74 -13.49 -35.91
N VAL A 394 -0.75 -12.66 -34.87
CA VAL A 394 -1.94 -11.92 -34.41
C VAL A 394 -1.62 -10.43 -34.51
N SER A 395 -2.55 -9.65 -35.06
CA SER A 395 -2.46 -8.19 -35.00
C SER A 395 -3.78 -7.58 -34.55
N ALA A 396 -3.69 -6.47 -33.82
CA ALA A 396 -4.83 -5.68 -33.37
C ALA A 396 -4.58 -4.22 -33.74
N ASN A 397 -5.51 -3.61 -34.47
CA ASN A 397 -5.39 -2.23 -34.96
C ASN A 397 -4.06 -1.93 -35.69
N GLY A 398 -3.55 -2.90 -36.46
CA GLY A 398 -2.29 -2.79 -37.19
C GLY A 398 -1.03 -3.02 -36.38
N ILE A 399 -1.12 -3.22 -35.06
CA ILE A 399 0.02 -3.60 -34.21
C ILE A 399 0.15 -5.12 -34.20
N GLU A 400 1.34 -5.64 -34.51
CA GLU A 400 1.64 -7.06 -34.50
C GLU A 400 2.06 -7.54 -33.10
N ALA A 401 1.57 -8.72 -32.72
CA ALA A 401 2.07 -9.47 -31.58
C ALA A 401 3.36 -10.20 -31.96
N PRO A 402 4.23 -10.53 -30.99
CA PRO A 402 5.29 -11.51 -31.21
C PRO A 402 4.73 -12.82 -31.76
N ASN A 403 5.40 -13.38 -32.77
CA ASN A 403 4.97 -14.64 -33.39
C ASN A 403 5.03 -15.79 -32.40
N VAL A 404 3.99 -16.61 -32.39
CA VAL A 404 3.94 -17.89 -31.66
C VAL A 404 3.71 -19.01 -32.66
N THR A 405 3.69 -20.26 -32.20
CA THR A 405 3.44 -21.42 -33.08
C THR A 405 2.39 -22.35 -32.50
N ILE A 406 1.74 -23.12 -33.37
CA ILE A 406 0.90 -24.27 -33.00
C ILE A 406 1.20 -25.45 -33.92
N PRO A 407 1.06 -26.70 -33.46
CA PRO A 407 0.99 -27.85 -34.35
C PRO A 407 -0.39 -27.92 -35.04
N VAL A 408 -0.39 -28.21 -36.34
CA VAL A 408 -1.60 -28.36 -37.18
C VAL A 408 -1.63 -29.76 -37.80
N GLU A 409 -2.80 -30.39 -37.85
CA GLU A 409 -3.04 -31.70 -38.49
C GLU A 409 -4.10 -31.70 -39.59
#